data_AF-A0A1H1CIK1-F1
#
_entry.id   AF-A0A1H1CIK1-F1
#
_cell.length_a   1.000
_cell.length_b   1.000
_cell.length_c   1.000
_cell.angle_alpha   90.00
_cell.angle_beta   90.00
_cell.angle_gamma   90.00
#
_symmetry.space_group_name_H-M   'P 1'
#
loop_
_entity.id
_entity.type
_entity.pdbx_description
1 polymer ?
#
loop_
_entity_poly.entity_id
_entity_poly.type
_entity_poly.pdbx_seq_one_letter_code
_entity_poly.pdbx_strand_id
1 'polypeptide(L)'
;MATKAATVAHWPDTATADQLGALLQISGRRVRELAAEGVFPRAASGRYAVLPCTHAFIASLRTREKAKPGPDPQVAAAALDGRQQRARLAKLQADRVELEIQRERGRLVDAEAIKVAYVTLVTQARNRLLAVPGAAKGHMPHLTVDEVEMLEGLIAAALEEVADGDDEDDAEGEP
;
A
#
# COMPACT_ATOMS: atom_id res chain seq x y z
N MET A 1 -17.62 40.44 21.17
CA MET A 1 -17.08 40.07 19.84
C MET A 1 -18.17 40.34 18.81
N ALA A 2 -18.20 41.54 18.21
CA ALA A 2 -19.24 41.92 17.25
C ALA A 2 -18.91 41.34 15.87
N THR A 3 -19.73 40.42 15.39
CA THR A 3 -19.55 39.76 14.10
C THR A 3 -19.85 40.75 12.98
N LYS A 4 -18.80 41.10 12.21
CA LYS A 4 -18.86 41.96 11.04
C LYS A 4 -19.81 41.35 10.01
N ALA A 5 -21.00 41.93 9.86
CA ALA A 5 -21.95 41.51 8.83
C ALA A 5 -21.32 41.77 7.45
N ALA A 6 -20.96 40.70 6.76
CA ALA A 6 -20.51 40.76 5.37
C ALA A 6 -21.62 41.38 4.53
N THR A 7 -21.29 42.43 3.78
CA THR A 7 -22.22 43.14 2.91
C THR A 7 -22.63 42.21 1.77
N VAL A 8 -23.77 41.55 1.94
CA VAL A 8 -24.38 40.68 0.91
C VAL A 8 -24.87 41.58 -0.20
N ALA A 9 -24.49 41.30 -1.45
CA ALA A 9 -25.07 41.96 -2.63
C ALA A 9 -26.60 41.94 -2.50
N HIS A 10 -27.25 43.11 -2.61
CA HIS A 10 -28.69 43.24 -2.41
C HIS A 10 -29.43 42.38 -3.43
N TRP A 11 -29.81 41.17 -3.00
CA TRP A 11 -30.75 40.34 -3.71
C TRP A 11 -32.12 41.01 -3.59
N PRO A 12 -32.93 41.04 -4.65
CA PRO A 12 -34.24 41.65 -4.58
C PRO A 12 -35.06 40.99 -3.48
N ASP A 13 -35.79 41.80 -2.69
CA ASP A 13 -36.60 41.31 -1.56
C ASP A 13 -37.63 40.26 -2.00
N THR A 14 -38.05 40.33 -3.27
CA THR A 14 -38.93 39.35 -3.90
C THR A 14 -38.38 38.85 -5.24
N ALA A 15 -38.56 37.55 -5.50
CA ALA A 15 -38.13 36.89 -6.73
C ALA A 15 -39.27 36.08 -7.37
N THR A 16 -39.17 35.84 -8.68
CA THR A 16 -40.02 34.87 -9.40
C THR A 16 -39.64 33.43 -9.05
N ALA A 17 -40.52 32.46 -9.35
CA ALA A 17 -40.25 31.04 -9.11
C ALA A 17 -38.95 30.56 -9.78
N ASP A 18 -38.63 31.06 -10.98
CA ASP A 18 -37.45 30.64 -11.74
C ASP A 18 -36.17 31.26 -11.17
N GLN A 19 -36.23 32.51 -10.72
CA GLN A 19 -35.12 33.17 -10.03
C GLN A 19 -34.83 32.54 -8.65
N LEU A 20 -35.86 32.19 -7.90
CA LEU A 20 -35.71 31.48 -6.62
C LEU A 20 -35.20 30.05 -6.85
N GLY A 21 -35.66 29.39 -7.91
CA GLY A 21 -35.19 28.07 -8.32
C GLY A 21 -33.70 28.07 -8.68
N ALA A 22 -33.25 29.07 -9.45
CA ALA A 22 -31.83 29.25 -9.77
C ALA A 22 -30.97 29.47 -8.51
N LEU A 23 -31.46 30.26 -7.54
CA LEU A 23 -30.76 30.50 -6.26
C LEU A 23 -30.65 29.23 -5.41
N LEU A 24 -31.74 28.48 -5.29
CA LEU A 24 -31.83 27.27 -4.45
C LEU A 24 -31.38 26.00 -5.17
N GLN A 25 -30.93 26.11 -6.43
CA GLN A 25 -30.57 24.99 -7.30
C GLN A 25 -31.69 23.94 -7.45
N ILE A 26 -32.93 24.38 -7.55
CA ILE A 26 -34.12 23.54 -7.77
C ILE A 26 -34.94 24.07 -8.94
N SER A 27 -35.76 23.22 -9.55
CA SER A 27 -36.63 23.66 -10.66
C SER A 27 -37.70 24.64 -10.17
N GLY A 28 -38.09 25.60 -11.02
CA GLY A 28 -39.20 26.52 -10.73
C GLY A 28 -40.54 25.79 -10.47
N ARG A 29 -40.70 24.58 -11.04
CA ARG A 29 -41.79 23.66 -10.70
C ARG A 29 -41.73 23.24 -9.23
N ARG A 30 -40.56 22.80 -8.74
CA ARG A 30 -40.38 22.38 -7.35
C ARG A 30 -40.60 23.52 -6.36
N VAL A 31 -40.25 24.76 -6.75
CA VAL A 31 -40.56 25.95 -5.96
C VAL A 31 -42.07 26.13 -5.77
N ARG A 32 -42.86 25.97 -6.83
CA ARG A 32 -44.33 26.07 -6.76
C ARG A 32 -44.95 24.92 -5.96
N GLU A 33 -44.40 23.70 -6.09
CA GLU A 33 -44.80 22.55 -5.28
C GLU A 33 -44.56 22.81 -3.79
N LEU A 34 -43.37 23.28 -3.41
CA LEU A 34 -43.04 23.63 -2.01
C LEU A 34 -43.92 24.75 -1.45
N ALA A 35 -44.35 25.69 -2.30
CA ALA A 35 -45.31 26.73 -1.93
C ALA A 35 -46.76 26.21 -1.80
N ALA A 36 -47.11 25.13 -2.51
CA ALA A 36 -48.37 24.42 -2.35
C ALA A 36 -48.37 23.52 -1.10
N GLU A 37 -47.23 22.90 -0.79
CA GLU A 37 -46.95 22.14 0.43
C GLU A 37 -46.89 23.03 1.69
N GLY A 38 -46.92 24.36 1.55
CA GLY A 38 -46.89 25.32 2.66
C GLY A 38 -45.51 25.56 3.26
N VAL A 39 -44.45 25.02 2.65
CA VAL A 39 -43.05 25.18 3.10
C VAL A 39 -42.55 26.59 2.77
N PHE A 40 -42.91 27.13 1.61
CA PHE A 40 -42.59 28.51 1.26
C PHE A 40 -43.73 29.45 1.64
N PRO A 41 -43.46 30.51 2.43
CA PRO A 41 -44.47 31.50 2.76
C PRO A 41 -44.93 32.19 1.47
N ARG A 42 -46.24 32.13 1.19
CA ARG A 42 -46.81 32.75 -0.01
C ARG A 42 -46.67 34.27 0.07
N ALA A 43 -46.04 34.90 -0.92
CA ALA A 43 -46.14 36.35 -1.07
C ALA A 43 -47.36 36.67 -1.95
N ALA A 44 -48.02 37.80 -1.65
CA ALA A 44 -49.08 38.30 -2.51
C ALA A 44 -48.52 38.62 -3.91
N SER A 45 -49.29 38.35 -4.97
CA SER A 45 -48.94 38.60 -6.37
C SER A 45 -47.91 37.65 -7.03
N GLY A 46 -47.91 36.35 -6.68
CA GLY A 46 -47.16 35.33 -7.45
C GLY A 46 -45.63 35.46 -7.39
N ARG A 47 -45.12 36.23 -6.42
CA ARG A 47 -43.71 36.40 -6.11
C ARG A 47 -43.37 35.70 -4.79
N TYR A 48 -42.09 35.50 -4.54
CA TYR A 48 -41.59 34.83 -3.34
C TYR A 48 -40.62 35.74 -2.59
N ALA A 49 -40.82 35.90 -1.28
CA ALA A 49 -39.87 36.62 -0.44
C ALA A 49 -38.60 35.77 -0.31
N VAL A 50 -37.48 36.27 -0.84
CA VAL A 50 -36.26 35.45 -1.02
C VAL A 50 -35.74 34.95 0.33
N LEU A 51 -35.58 35.84 1.30
CA LEU A 51 -34.99 35.51 2.59
C LEU A 51 -35.87 34.55 3.44
N PRO A 52 -37.19 34.74 3.56
CA PRO A 52 -38.05 33.75 4.22
C PRO A 52 -38.06 32.38 3.53
N CYS A 53 -38.05 32.35 2.19
CA CYS A 53 -38.06 31.10 1.44
C CYS A 53 -36.73 30.35 1.56
N THR A 54 -35.58 31.04 1.52
CA THR A 54 -34.27 30.38 1.69
C THR A 54 -34.12 29.77 3.09
N HIS A 55 -34.54 30.50 4.13
CA HIS A 55 -34.54 29.97 5.50
C HIS A 55 -35.44 28.75 5.66
N ALA A 56 -36.66 28.80 5.10
CA ALA A 56 -37.57 27.65 5.12
C ALA A 56 -37.00 26.44 4.35
N PHE A 57 -36.33 26.68 3.22
CA PHE A 57 -35.67 25.62 2.46
C PHE A 57 -34.54 24.95 3.27
N ILE A 58 -33.65 25.75 3.86
CA ILE A 58 -32.54 25.25 4.70
C ILE A 58 -33.08 24.46 5.89
N ALA A 59 -34.15 24.94 6.53
CA ALA A 59 -34.82 24.21 7.60
C ALA A 59 -35.35 22.85 7.12
N SER A 60 -35.96 22.80 5.93
CA SER A 60 -36.48 21.56 5.33
C SER A 60 -35.39 20.56 4.96
N LEU A 61 -34.20 21.02 4.55
CA LEU A 61 -33.06 20.15 4.27
C LEU A 61 -32.53 19.53 5.56
N ARG A 62 -32.39 20.34 6.61
CA ARG A 62 -31.92 19.87 7.92
C ARG A 62 -32.89 18.87 8.57
N THR A 63 -34.20 19.08 8.42
CA THR A 63 -35.18 18.10 8.93
C THR A 63 -35.16 16.81 8.13
N ARG A 64 -34.98 16.87 6.81
CA ARG A 64 -34.81 15.69 5.94
C ARG A 64 -33.54 14.91 6.23
N GLU A 65 -32.42 15.58 6.48
CA GLU A 65 -31.17 14.92 6.90
C GLU A 65 -31.32 14.26 8.27
N LYS A 66 -32.00 14.89 9.24
CA LYS A 66 -32.28 14.28 10.55
C LYS A 66 -33.27 13.12 10.47
N ALA A 67 -34.24 13.19 9.56
CA ALA A 67 -35.27 12.16 9.36
C ALA A 67 -34.78 10.98 8.51
N LYS A 68 -33.69 11.16 7.76
CA LYS A 68 -33.01 10.07 7.07
C LYS A 68 -31.99 9.50 8.06
N PRO A 69 -32.28 8.42 8.80
CA PRO A 69 -31.27 7.82 9.65
C PRO A 69 -30.09 7.47 8.74
N GLY A 70 -28.95 8.13 8.95
CA GLY A 70 -27.68 7.60 8.46
C GLY A 70 -27.54 6.17 8.98
N PRO A 71 -26.74 5.31 8.32
CA PRO A 71 -26.41 4.03 8.91
C PRO A 71 -25.96 4.28 10.35
N ASP A 72 -26.50 3.49 11.28
CA ASP A 72 -26.17 3.56 12.70
C ASP A 72 -24.65 3.77 12.86
N PRO A 73 -24.15 4.67 13.71
CA PRO A 73 -22.71 4.96 13.81
C PRO A 73 -21.87 3.69 13.96
N GLN A 74 -22.44 2.67 14.61
CA GLN A 74 -21.87 1.34 14.77
C GLN A 74 -21.81 0.52 13.47
N VAL A 75 -22.83 0.60 12.61
CA VAL A 75 -22.86 -0.04 11.28
C VAL A 75 -21.92 0.68 10.32
N ALA A 76 -21.83 2.01 10.38
CA ALA A 76 -20.88 2.79 9.60
C ALA A 76 -19.42 2.49 9.99
N ALA A 77 -19.13 2.36 11.30
CA ALA A 77 -17.83 1.95 11.81
C ALA A 77 -17.48 0.52 11.36
N ALA A 78 -18.40 -0.44 11.50
CA ALA A 78 -18.19 -1.82 11.05
C ALA A 78 -17.95 -1.93 9.53
N ALA A 79 -18.60 -1.09 8.72
CA ALA A 79 -18.38 -1.03 7.27
C ALA A 79 -17.03 -0.41 6.88
N LEU A 80 -16.52 0.54 7.67
CA LEU A 80 -15.17 1.09 7.51
C LEU A 80 -14.11 0.06 7.88
N ASP A 81 -14.29 -0.62 9.01
CA ASP A 81 -13.39 -1.69 9.47
C ASP A 81 -13.35 -2.84 8.46
N GLY A 82 -14.52 -3.26 7.94
CA GLY A 82 -14.59 -4.29 6.91
C GLY A 82 -13.87 -3.90 5.60
N ARG A 83 -13.91 -2.62 5.22
CA ARG A 83 -13.14 -2.13 4.05
C ARG A 83 -11.64 -2.11 4.32
N GLN A 84 -11.22 -1.69 5.51
CA GLN A 84 -9.80 -1.70 5.90
C GLN A 84 -9.24 -3.12 5.94
N GLN A 85 -9.97 -4.07 6.51
CA GLN A 85 -9.56 -5.47 6.57
C GLN A 85 -9.44 -6.08 5.16
N ARG A 86 -10.41 -5.82 4.27
CA ARG A 86 -10.35 -6.28 2.87
C ARG A 86 -9.19 -5.66 2.11
N ALA A 87 -8.91 -4.37 2.31
CA ALA A 87 -7.77 -3.70 1.69
C ALA A 87 -6.43 -4.31 2.16
N ARG A 88 -6.31 -4.62 3.46
CA ARG A 88 -5.13 -5.30 4.01
C ARG A 88 -4.95 -6.70 3.42
N LEU A 89 -6.03 -7.49 3.31
CA LEU A 89 -5.98 -8.81 2.69
C LEU A 89 -5.61 -8.74 1.20
N ALA A 90 -6.18 -7.79 0.45
CA ALA A 90 -5.86 -7.59 -0.96
C ALA A 90 -4.38 -7.20 -1.16
N LYS A 91 -3.82 -6.37 -0.28
CA LYS A 91 -2.39 -6.04 -0.30
C LYS A 91 -1.52 -7.29 -0.08
N LEU A 92 -1.80 -8.07 0.97
CA LEU A 92 -1.05 -9.30 1.26
C LEU A 92 -1.14 -10.32 0.12
N GLN A 93 -2.29 -10.39 -0.56
CA GLN A 93 -2.46 -11.23 -1.75
C GLN A 93 -1.64 -10.73 -2.93
N ALA A 94 -1.61 -9.41 -3.16
CA ALA A 94 -0.79 -8.81 -4.21
C ALA A 94 0.72 -9.05 -3.96
N ASP A 95 1.18 -8.84 -2.72
CA ASP A 95 2.57 -9.07 -2.32
C ASP A 95 2.96 -10.55 -2.53
N ARG A 96 2.06 -11.48 -2.21
CA ARG A 96 2.27 -12.92 -2.45
C ARG A 96 2.42 -13.23 -3.94
N VAL A 97 1.53 -12.71 -4.77
CA VAL A 97 1.58 -12.93 -6.23
C VAL A 97 2.85 -12.31 -6.82
N GLU A 98 3.28 -11.16 -6.32
CA GLU A 98 4.54 -10.55 -6.75
C GLU A 98 5.75 -11.42 -6.40
N LEU A 99 5.80 -11.98 -5.19
CA LEU A 99 6.85 -12.93 -4.80
C LEU A 99 6.84 -14.20 -5.66
N GLU A 100 5.65 -14.73 -5.99
CA GLU A 100 5.51 -15.88 -6.88
C GLU A 100 6.03 -15.56 -8.29
N ILE A 101 5.69 -14.38 -8.85
CA ILE A 101 6.22 -13.91 -10.14
C ILE A 101 7.74 -13.74 -10.10
N GLN A 102 8.31 -13.25 -9.00
CA GLN A 102 9.76 -13.10 -8.88
C GLN A 102 10.50 -14.44 -8.75
N ARG A 103 9.89 -15.43 -8.09
CA ARG A 103 10.37 -16.83 -8.08
C ARG A 103 10.35 -17.43 -9.49
N GLU A 104 9.24 -17.30 -10.22
CA GLU A 104 9.11 -17.82 -11.58
C GLU A 104 10.08 -17.16 -12.57
N ARG A 105 10.42 -15.88 -12.36
CA ARG A 105 11.43 -15.16 -13.14
C ARG A 105 12.88 -15.52 -12.79
N GLY A 106 13.09 -16.46 -11.87
CA GLY A 106 14.43 -16.91 -11.45
C GLY A 106 15.21 -15.85 -10.64
N ARG A 107 14.54 -14.85 -10.07
CA ARG A 107 15.17 -13.79 -9.26
C ARG A 107 15.14 -14.04 -7.76
N LEU A 108 14.26 -14.93 -7.30
CA LEU A 108 14.35 -15.51 -5.96
C LEU A 108 14.91 -16.92 -6.09
N VAL A 109 16.08 -17.14 -5.52
CA VAL A 109 16.61 -18.48 -5.27
C VAL A 109 16.38 -18.80 -3.80
N ASP A 110 16.00 -20.03 -3.51
CA ASP A 110 15.88 -20.49 -2.14
C ASP A 110 17.27 -20.49 -1.50
N ALA A 111 17.43 -19.66 -0.45
CA ALA A 111 18.69 -19.51 0.26
C ALA A 111 19.17 -20.85 0.85
N GLU A 112 18.26 -21.70 1.32
CA GLU A 112 18.61 -23.02 1.84
C GLU A 112 19.10 -23.94 0.72
N ALA A 113 18.46 -23.89 -0.45
CA ALA A 113 18.89 -24.66 -1.61
C ALA A 113 20.27 -24.22 -2.12
N ILE A 114 20.55 -22.91 -2.17
CA ILE A 114 21.89 -22.39 -2.51
C ILE A 114 22.91 -22.87 -1.49
N LYS A 115 22.63 -22.73 -0.19
CA LYS A 115 23.56 -23.10 0.88
C LYS A 115 23.95 -24.57 0.77
N VAL A 116 22.97 -25.47 0.60
CA VAL A 116 23.22 -26.90 0.41
C VAL A 116 24.05 -27.17 -0.86
N ALA A 117 23.71 -26.52 -1.97
CA ALA A 117 24.44 -26.68 -3.23
C ALA A 117 25.90 -26.21 -3.11
N TYR A 118 26.12 -25.06 -2.46
CA TYR A 118 27.45 -24.48 -2.23
C TYR A 118 28.29 -25.34 -1.30
N VAL A 119 27.75 -25.75 -0.14
CA VAL A 119 28.44 -26.66 0.79
C VAL A 119 28.83 -27.95 0.07
N THR A 120 27.94 -28.50 -0.76
CA THR A 120 28.22 -29.71 -1.55
C THR A 120 29.36 -29.48 -2.54
N LEU A 121 29.33 -28.36 -3.27
CA LEU A 121 30.34 -28.02 -4.27
C LEU A 121 31.72 -27.79 -3.63
N VAL A 122 31.79 -27.02 -2.55
CA VAL A 122 33.03 -26.75 -1.80
C VAL A 122 33.58 -28.03 -1.19
N THR A 123 32.73 -28.86 -0.58
CA THR A 123 33.15 -30.17 -0.03
C THR A 123 33.72 -31.08 -1.11
N GLN A 124 33.09 -31.14 -2.29
CA GLN A 124 33.61 -31.92 -3.41
C GLN A 124 34.95 -31.40 -3.92
N ALA A 125 35.10 -30.08 -4.02
CA ALA A 125 36.35 -29.45 -4.43
C ALA A 125 37.48 -29.79 -3.44
N ARG A 126 37.23 -29.60 -2.13
CA ARG A 126 38.18 -29.96 -1.06
C ARG A 126 38.62 -31.41 -1.14
N ASN A 127 37.68 -32.35 -1.24
CA ASN A 127 38.00 -33.77 -1.30
C ASN A 127 38.81 -34.13 -2.55
N ARG A 128 38.53 -33.50 -3.69
CA ARG A 128 39.31 -33.69 -4.92
C ARG A 128 40.72 -33.14 -4.79
N LEU A 129 40.89 -31.97 -4.18
CA LEU A 129 42.20 -31.37 -3.94
C LEU A 129 43.05 -32.22 -2.99
N LEU A 130 42.47 -32.69 -1.88
CA LEU A 130 43.17 -33.59 -0.95
C LEU A 130 43.54 -34.95 -1.57
N ALA A 131 42.87 -35.37 -2.65
CA ALA A 131 43.21 -36.59 -3.37
C ALA A 131 44.34 -36.41 -4.40
N VAL A 132 44.73 -35.17 -4.74
CA VAL A 132 45.73 -34.87 -5.77
C VAL A 132 47.10 -35.51 -5.46
N PRO A 133 47.64 -35.49 -4.23
CA PRO A 133 48.97 -36.07 -3.96
C PRO A 133 49.01 -37.58 -4.20
N GLY A 134 47.97 -38.30 -3.79
CA GLY A 134 47.81 -39.73 -4.08
C GLY A 134 47.68 -40.02 -5.58
N ALA A 135 46.91 -39.21 -6.31
CA ALA A 135 46.82 -39.31 -7.76
C ALA A 135 48.15 -39.01 -8.46
N ALA A 136 48.89 -38.01 -7.99
CA ALA A 136 50.22 -37.64 -8.50
C ALA A 136 51.21 -38.79 -8.33
N LYS A 137 51.24 -39.45 -7.17
CA LYS A 137 52.06 -40.66 -6.94
C LYS A 137 51.69 -41.81 -7.88
N GLY A 138 50.40 -41.98 -8.19
CA GLY A 138 49.92 -42.96 -9.16
C GLY A 138 50.38 -42.68 -10.60
N HIS A 139 50.42 -41.41 -11.02
CA HIS A 139 50.88 -41.00 -12.35
C HIS A 139 52.40 -40.85 -12.47
N MET A 140 53.09 -40.56 -11.36
CA MET A 140 54.53 -40.34 -11.28
C MET A 140 55.13 -41.27 -10.22
N PRO A 141 55.41 -42.56 -10.56
CA PRO A 141 55.88 -43.53 -9.57
C PRO A 141 57.22 -43.18 -8.91
N HIS A 142 58.03 -42.36 -9.58
CA HIS A 142 59.34 -41.91 -9.13
C HIS A 142 59.30 -40.82 -8.04
N LEU A 143 58.13 -40.24 -7.74
CA LEU A 143 57.98 -39.28 -6.65
C LEU A 143 58.40 -39.92 -5.33
N THR A 144 59.20 -39.26 -4.52
CA THR A 144 59.57 -39.75 -3.19
C THR A 144 58.41 -39.57 -2.19
N VAL A 145 58.50 -40.20 -1.02
CA VAL A 145 57.50 -40.01 0.03
C VAL A 145 57.51 -38.56 0.52
N ASP A 146 58.70 -38.01 0.75
CA ASP A 146 58.89 -36.62 1.18
C ASP A 146 58.30 -35.60 0.19
N GLU A 147 58.40 -35.85 -1.12
CA GLU A 147 57.79 -35.00 -2.16
C GLU A 147 56.25 -35.05 -2.15
N VAL A 148 55.67 -36.22 -1.86
CA VAL A 148 54.22 -36.37 -1.71
C VAL A 148 53.73 -35.65 -0.45
N GLU A 149 54.44 -35.80 0.66
CA GLU A 149 54.13 -35.11 1.92
C GLU A 149 54.24 -33.58 1.77
N MET A 150 55.23 -33.09 1.02
CA MET A 150 55.35 -31.67 0.68
C MET A 150 54.13 -31.17 -0.12
N LEU A 151 53.66 -31.95 -1.10
CA LEU A 151 52.46 -31.61 -1.88
C LEU A 151 51.19 -31.59 -1.02
N GLU A 152 51.04 -32.56 -0.12
CA GLU A 152 49.95 -32.58 0.86
C GLU A 152 49.96 -31.33 1.73
N GLY A 153 51.14 -30.95 2.24
CA GLY A 153 51.33 -29.74 3.04
C GLY A 153 50.97 -28.46 2.29
N LEU A 154 51.40 -28.32 1.02
CA LEU A 154 51.08 -27.16 0.19
C LEU A 154 49.58 -27.04 -0.10
N ILE A 155 48.91 -28.16 -0.39
CA ILE A 155 47.46 -28.16 -0.64
C ILE A 155 46.70 -27.84 0.64
N ALA A 156 47.12 -28.38 1.78
CA ALA A 156 46.51 -28.08 3.07
C ALA A 156 46.67 -26.59 3.43
N ALA A 157 47.87 -26.03 3.27
CA ALA A 157 48.13 -24.60 3.50
C ALA A 157 47.26 -23.71 2.60
N ALA A 158 47.16 -24.02 1.30
CA ALA A 158 46.31 -23.28 0.38
C ALA A 158 44.81 -23.37 0.73
N LEU A 159 44.35 -24.53 1.22
CA LEU A 159 42.97 -24.69 1.70
C LEU A 159 42.70 -23.90 2.98
N GLU A 160 43.70 -23.79 3.87
CA GLU A 160 43.61 -22.98 5.09
C GLU A 160 43.57 -21.49 4.76
N GLU A 161 44.43 -21.01 3.85
CA GLU A 161 44.41 -19.61 3.38
C GLU A 161 43.05 -19.22 2.77
N VAL A 162 42.40 -20.15 2.05
CA VAL A 162 41.05 -19.94 1.50
C VAL A 162 39.98 -19.93 2.60
N ALA A 163 40.17 -20.70 3.68
CA ALA A 163 39.26 -20.71 4.82
C ALA A 163 39.39 -19.41 5.65
N ASP A 164 40.62 -18.92 5.83
CA ASP A 164 40.92 -17.69 6.58
C ASP A 164 40.56 -16.42 5.77
N GLY A 165 40.64 -16.47 4.44
CA GLY A 165 40.32 -15.34 3.56
C GLY A 165 38.86 -14.88 3.60
N ASP A 166 37.95 -15.68 4.15
CA ASP A 166 36.54 -15.28 4.38
C ASP A 166 36.38 -14.36 5.61
N ASP A 167 37.33 -14.33 6.56
CA ASP A 167 37.21 -13.53 7.79
C ASP A 167 37.51 -12.02 7.58
N GLU A 168 38.16 -11.63 6.47
CA GLU A 168 38.51 -10.22 6.19
C GLU A 168 37.38 -9.41 5.52
N ASP A 169 36.49 -10.05 4.75
CA ASP A 169 35.44 -9.37 3.98
C ASP A 169 34.13 -9.12 4.76
N ASP A 170 33.89 -9.82 5.87
CA ASP A 170 32.70 -9.63 6.73
C ASP A 170 32.79 -8.39 7.64
N ALA A 171 33.94 -7.68 7.66
CA ALA A 171 34.15 -6.49 8.50
C ALA A 171 33.63 -5.17 7.88
N GLU A 172 33.22 -5.14 6.61
CA GLU A 172 32.79 -3.90 5.93
C GLU A 172 31.27 -3.80 5.68
N GLY A 173 30.47 -4.70 6.24
CA GLY A 173 29.04 -4.85 5.94
C GLY A 173 28.03 -4.40 6.99
N GLU A 174 28.13 -3.19 7.57
CA GLU A 174 26.96 -2.45 8.13
C GLU A 174 27.35 -0.97 8.39
N PRO A 175 26.43 0.02 8.30
CA PRO A 175 25.02 -0.03 8.73
C PRO A 175 23.94 0.00 7.63
#